data_AF-A0A432K0X4-F1
#
_entry.id   AF-A0A432K0X4-F1
#
_cell.length_a   1.000
_cell.length_b   1.000
_cell.length_c   1.000
_cell.angle_alpha   90.00
_cell.angle_beta   90.00
_cell.angle_gamma   90.00
#
_symmetry.space_group_name_H-M   'P 1'
#
loop_
_entity.id
_entity.type
_entity.pdbx_description
1 polymer ?
#
loop_
_entity_poly.entity_id
_entity_poly.type
_entity_poly.pdbx_seq_one_letter_code
_entity_poly.pdbx_strand_id
1 'polypeptide(L)'
;MKLNLADSFRINLNEAWKEEYKRIGHVYARWGALLVIFLFPLSTIPELSIEKPNINIWYAFRYGPSVVVGIVFLLHQKYKFSHELLFEIIAFCLFTSAAYMVDCADWMTYMISMVTVFITSAVLVILRPFYFVINFIAVFLIQIIVHTFFCDAGVLDYFLMKGVNILLVVGIATFSMAAFRYYIMKNNFMHRVALQEAHFELQERNQSLIKAQKDLRFKSDQISEQNEELKMQKEEILSQRDAMQSQKEFIEKQNRDIIGSIRYAQRIQSAMLPTNAFIKKLLPKSFVLFIPRDIVSGDFYWAAEVNDKKIIAAIDCTGHGVPGAFMSLVGDTNMNQIVLQEEETGPAEILNKLHEGVCGYLKQSETENQDGMDAAVVVIDKKNKSIQFAGAKNPLVIINDKQEIEIIKGSKMS
;
A
#
# COMPACT_ATOMS: atom_id res chain seq x y z
N MET A 1 23.12 5.07 -5.54
CA MET A 1 24.08 4.84 -4.45
C MET A 1 23.53 5.53 -3.19
N LYS A 2 22.80 4.79 -2.34
CA LYS A 2 22.25 5.33 -1.10
C LYS A 2 23.40 5.45 -0.09
N LEU A 3 24.01 6.64 0.00
CA LEU A 3 24.86 6.97 1.14
C LEU A 3 23.91 7.19 2.32
N ASN A 4 23.87 6.22 3.25
CA ASN A 4 23.31 6.41 4.58
C ASN A 4 24.11 7.52 5.27
N LEU A 5 23.66 8.77 5.13
CA LEU A 5 24.23 9.94 5.79
C LEU A 5 23.97 9.94 7.32
N ALA A 6 23.08 9.07 7.79
CA ALA A 6 22.79 8.90 9.22
C ALA A 6 23.98 8.33 10.02
N ASP A 7 24.87 7.55 9.39
CA ASP A 7 26.05 6.98 10.07
C ASP A 7 27.29 7.88 9.99
N SER A 8 27.31 8.88 9.10
CA SER A 8 28.49 9.74 8.88
C SER A 8 28.60 10.95 9.80
N PHE A 9 27.60 11.19 10.67
CA PHE A 9 27.52 12.41 11.47
C PHE A 9 27.38 12.18 12.98
N ARG A 10 27.83 11.03 13.51
CA ARG A 10 28.19 10.99 14.94
C ARG A 10 29.50 11.73 15.12
N ILE A 11 29.44 13.06 15.08
CA ILE A 11 30.57 13.91 15.43
C ILE A 11 30.93 13.55 16.86
N ASN A 12 32.12 12.98 17.04
CA ASN A 12 32.66 12.81 18.37
C ASN A 12 32.89 14.21 18.93
N LEU A 13 31.94 14.69 19.73
CA LEU A 13 31.93 16.04 20.28
C LEU A 13 33.25 16.38 20.98
N ASN A 14 33.88 15.39 21.63
CA ASN A 14 35.16 15.57 22.29
C ASN A 14 36.32 15.74 21.29
N GLU A 15 36.28 15.10 20.13
CA GLU A 15 37.28 15.30 19.08
C GLU A 15 37.07 16.63 18.37
N ALA A 16 35.83 16.99 18.03
CA ALA A 16 35.50 18.29 17.48
C ALA A 16 35.94 19.44 18.41
N TRP A 17 35.74 19.28 19.71
CA TRP A 17 36.27 20.24 20.69
C TRP A 17 37.80 20.29 20.70
N LYS A 18 38.50 19.15 20.59
CA LYS A 18 39.98 19.14 20.54
C LYS A 18 40.51 19.91 19.33
N GLU A 19 39.87 19.77 18.18
CA GLU A 19 40.25 20.49 16.96
C GLU A 19 39.96 21.98 17.07
N GLU A 20 38.76 22.34 17.54
CA GLU A 20 38.38 23.74 17.74
C GLU A 20 39.26 24.42 18.79
N TYR A 21 39.56 23.73 19.89
CA TYR A 21 40.49 24.19 20.91
C TYR A 21 41.90 24.43 20.34
N LYS A 22 42.42 23.54 19.50
CA LYS A 22 43.71 23.74 18.82
C LYS A 22 43.64 24.97 17.90
N ARG A 23 42.59 25.11 17.09
CA ARG A 23 42.40 26.23 16.15
C ARG A 23 42.40 27.56 16.90
N ILE A 24 41.55 27.69 17.91
CA ILE A 24 41.43 28.89 18.74
C ILE A 24 42.76 29.15 19.47
N GLY A 25 43.33 28.14 20.13
CA GLY A 25 44.59 28.26 20.86
C GLY A 25 45.74 28.76 20.00
N HIS A 26 45.85 28.30 18.74
CA HIS A 26 46.85 28.82 17.80
C HIS A 26 46.63 30.29 17.44
N VAL A 27 45.39 30.74 17.28
CA VAL A 27 45.08 32.15 17.01
C VAL A 27 45.51 33.03 18.18
N TYR A 28 45.11 32.66 19.40
CA TYR A 28 45.46 33.43 20.61
C TYR A 28 46.97 33.42 20.89
N ALA A 29 47.65 32.28 20.75
CA ALA A 29 49.09 32.19 20.97
C ALA A 29 49.89 33.02 19.93
N ARG A 30 49.42 33.10 18.68
CA ARG A 30 50.05 33.96 17.66
C ARG A 30 49.92 35.44 18.00
N TRP A 31 48.71 35.89 18.35
CA TRP A 31 48.51 37.28 18.77
C TRP A 31 49.30 37.61 20.03
N GLY A 32 49.33 36.70 21.02
CA GLY A 32 50.16 36.84 22.21
C GLY A 32 51.65 37.03 21.88
N ALA A 33 52.21 36.20 20.99
CA ALA A 33 53.60 36.33 20.57
C ALA A 33 53.89 37.68 19.90
N LEU A 34 53.02 38.12 18.98
CA LEU A 34 53.18 39.39 18.28
C LEU A 34 53.13 40.58 19.23
N LEU A 35 52.22 40.56 20.21
CA LEU A 35 52.14 41.62 21.23
C LEU A 35 53.45 41.71 22.04
N VAL A 36 54.03 40.58 22.43
CA VAL A 36 55.31 40.58 23.19
C VAL A 36 56.51 40.97 22.32
N ILE A 37 56.52 40.63 21.04
CA ILE A 37 57.63 40.99 20.15
C ILE A 37 57.64 42.50 19.88
N PHE A 38 56.47 43.10 19.62
CA PHE A 38 56.39 44.49 19.14
C PHE A 38 56.07 45.51 20.23
N LEU A 39 55.09 45.23 21.11
CA LEU A 39 54.63 46.21 22.09
C LEU A 39 55.45 46.20 23.38
N PHE A 40 55.98 45.05 23.77
CA PHE A 40 56.71 44.93 25.02
C PHE A 40 58.00 45.79 25.05
N PRO A 41 58.85 45.82 24.00
CA PRO A 41 60.03 46.70 23.96
C PRO A 41 59.71 48.19 23.99
N LEU A 42 58.51 48.59 23.57
CA LEU A 42 58.05 49.98 23.65
C LEU A 42 57.70 50.38 25.09
N SER A 43 57.25 49.42 25.90
CA SER A 43 56.88 49.68 27.30
C SER A 43 58.05 50.09 28.20
N THR A 44 59.29 49.83 27.76
CA THR A 44 60.51 50.11 28.53
C THR A 44 61.11 51.48 28.24
N ILE A 45 60.54 52.24 27.30
CA ILE A 45 60.98 53.59 26.94
C ILE A 45 61.01 54.56 28.14
N PRO A 46 59.98 54.60 29.02
CA PRO A 46 59.99 55.50 30.18
C PRO A 46 61.13 55.23 31.16
N GLU A 47 61.69 54.03 31.18
CA GLU A 47 62.78 53.63 32.08
C GLU A 47 64.17 54.02 31.56
N LEU A 48 64.29 54.48 30.30
CA LEU A 48 65.58 54.84 29.70
C LEU A 48 66.26 56.01 30.41
N SER A 49 65.48 56.92 31.01
CA SER A 49 65.96 58.12 31.72
C SER A 49 66.48 57.85 33.14
N ILE A 50 66.32 56.64 33.66
CA ILE A 50 66.72 56.25 35.02
C ILE A 50 68.16 55.71 35.00
N GLU A 51 69.02 56.13 35.95
CA GLU A 51 70.38 55.57 36.11
C GLU A 51 70.35 54.11 36.59
N LYS A 52 71.26 53.28 36.06
CA LYS A 52 71.23 51.82 36.25
C LYS A 52 72.59 51.30 36.75
N PRO A 53 72.61 50.40 37.75
CA PRO A 53 73.85 49.78 38.25
C PRO A 53 74.62 48.99 37.18
N ASN A 54 73.91 48.27 36.30
CA ASN A 54 74.50 47.58 35.17
C ASN A 54 73.59 47.66 33.93
N ILE A 55 73.94 48.56 33.02
CA ILE A 55 73.14 48.83 31.82
C ILE A 55 73.02 47.62 30.88
N ASN A 56 74.06 46.78 30.80
CA ASN A 56 74.06 45.60 29.92
C ASN A 56 73.10 44.53 30.42
N ILE A 57 73.08 44.29 31.74
CA ILE A 57 72.14 43.34 32.36
C ILE A 57 70.71 43.85 32.20
N TRP A 58 70.46 45.15 32.38
CA TRP A 58 69.13 45.73 32.15
C TRP A 58 68.63 45.50 30.71
N TYR A 59 69.47 45.76 29.70
CA TYR A 59 69.10 45.50 28.30
C TYR A 59 68.80 44.02 28.05
N ALA A 60 69.58 43.12 28.66
CA ALA A 60 69.36 41.68 28.53
C ALA A 60 68.00 41.25 29.10
N PHE A 61 67.60 41.75 30.27
CA PHE A 61 66.31 41.45 30.88
C PHE A 61 65.13 42.10 30.14
N ARG A 62 65.28 43.33 29.63
CA ARG A 62 64.17 44.06 28.99
C ARG A 62 63.91 43.67 27.54
N TYR A 63 64.95 43.42 26.75
CA TYR A 63 64.83 43.13 25.32
C TYR A 63 65.09 41.66 24.97
N GLY A 64 65.86 40.94 25.78
CA GLY A 64 66.13 39.51 25.59
C GLY A 64 64.86 38.65 25.49
N PRO A 65 63.85 38.84 26.36
CA PRO A 65 62.59 38.09 26.28
C PRO A 65 61.85 38.23 24.94
N SER A 66 61.81 39.42 24.35
CA SER A 66 61.19 39.63 23.03
C SER A 66 61.95 38.93 21.91
N VAL A 67 63.29 38.87 22.00
CA VAL A 67 64.13 38.11 21.06
C VAL A 67 63.87 36.60 21.18
N VAL A 68 63.83 36.09 22.42
CA VAL A 68 63.55 34.68 22.70
C VAL A 68 62.16 34.29 22.21
N VAL A 69 61.13 35.09 22.51
CA VAL A 69 59.76 34.87 22.00
C VAL A 69 59.72 34.92 20.48
N GLY A 70 60.46 35.83 19.84
CA GLY A 70 60.58 35.88 18.37
C GLY A 70 61.16 34.62 17.76
N ILE A 71 62.26 34.09 18.31
CA ILE A 71 62.88 32.84 17.85
C ILE A 71 61.90 31.67 18.04
N VAL A 72 61.29 31.56 19.21
CA VAL A 72 60.35 30.49 19.55
C VAL A 72 59.09 30.56 18.70
N PHE A 73 58.62 31.77 18.36
CA PHE A 73 57.50 31.97 17.44
C PHE A 73 57.81 31.49 16.03
N LEU A 74 59.00 31.76 15.50
CA LEU A 74 59.44 31.25 14.20
C LEU A 74 59.58 29.72 14.21
N LEU A 75 60.12 29.16 15.29
CA LEU A 75 60.18 27.71 15.49
C LEU A 75 58.79 27.08 15.57
N HIS A 76 57.84 27.75 16.23
CA HIS A 76 56.43 27.32 16.30
C HIS A 76 55.79 27.28 14.92
N GLN A 77 56.03 28.28 14.08
CA GLN A 77 55.54 28.29 12.70
C GLN A 77 56.13 27.15 11.87
N LYS A 78 57.41 26.83 12.05
CA LYS A 78 58.12 25.78 11.30
C LYS A 78 57.78 24.37 11.77
N TYR A 79 57.78 24.12 13.07
CA TYR A 79 57.67 22.79 13.67
C TYR A 79 56.28 22.48 14.26
N LYS A 80 55.36 23.45 14.32
CA LYS A 80 53.96 23.30 14.75
C LYS A 80 53.78 22.55 16.08
N PHE A 81 54.62 22.86 17.07
CA PHE A 81 54.42 22.32 18.42
C PHE A 81 53.16 22.89 19.08
N SER A 82 52.77 22.38 20.24
CA SER A 82 51.53 22.77 20.92
C SER A 82 51.49 24.27 21.23
N HIS A 83 50.36 24.94 20.95
CA HIS A 83 50.16 26.35 21.32
C HIS A 83 50.30 26.59 22.83
N GLU A 84 50.02 25.56 23.65
CA GLU A 84 50.20 25.57 25.10
C GLU A 84 51.67 25.83 25.47
N LEU A 85 52.61 25.11 24.84
CA LEU A 85 54.05 25.32 25.04
C LEU A 85 54.53 26.71 24.59
N LEU A 86 54.03 27.21 23.45
CA LEU A 86 54.36 28.57 22.99
C LEU A 86 53.90 29.60 24.02
N PHE A 87 52.70 29.41 24.57
CA PHE A 87 52.19 30.28 25.61
C PHE A 87 53.02 30.23 26.89
N GLU A 88 53.41 29.05 27.37
CA GLU A 88 54.25 28.93 28.57
C GLU A 88 55.57 29.68 28.41
N ILE A 89 56.19 29.61 27.22
CA ILE A 89 57.42 30.33 26.93
C ILE A 89 57.17 31.85 26.90
N ILE A 90 56.09 32.31 26.28
CA ILE A 90 55.72 33.73 26.26
C ILE A 90 55.51 34.25 27.69
N ALA A 91 54.78 33.50 28.51
CA ALA A 91 54.51 33.86 29.89
C ALA A 91 55.82 33.92 30.69
N PHE A 92 56.66 32.88 30.62
CA PHE A 92 57.97 32.87 31.28
C PHE A 92 58.86 34.05 30.87
N CYS A 93 58.91 34.38 29.58
CA CYS A 93 59.64 35.53 29.06
C CYS A 93 59.09 36.86 29.62
N LEU A 94 57.77 37.03 29.67
CA LEU A 94 57.17 38.22 30.29
C LEU A 94 57.50 38.31 31.78
N PHE A 95 57.51 37.19 32.51
CA PHE A 95 57.82 37.21 33.93
C PHE A 95 59.29 37.49 34.23
N THR A 96 60.20 36.88 33.47
CA THR A 96 61.64 37.17 33.61
C THR A 96 61.95 38.61 33.23
N SER A 97 61.24 39.20 32.28
CA SER A 97 61.54 40.56 31.79
C SER A 97 61.46 41.67 32.85
N ALA A 98 60.56 41.53 33.82
CA ALA A 98 60.39 42.50 34.89
C ALA A 98 61.32 42.23 36.09
N ALA A 99 62.10 41.13 36.07
CA ALA A 99 62.86 40.66 37.23
C ALA A 99 64.12 41.48 37.54
N TYR A 100 64.58 42.34 36.63
CA TYR A 100 65.70 43.24 36.92
C TYR A 100 65.26 44.36 37.87
N MET A 101 65.98 44.50 38.98
CA MET A 101 65.70 45.51 40.01
C MET A 101 66.95 46.36 40.27
N VAL A 102 66.77 47.64 40.60
CA VAL A 102 67.87 48.55 40.97
C VAL A 102 68.15 48.44 42.46
N ASP A 103 67.09 48.44 43.28
CA ASP A 103 67.14 48.25 44.73
C ASP A 103 66.01 47.34 45.21
N CYS A 104 66.13 46.77 46.42
CA CYS A 104 65.06 45.97 47.03
C CYS A 104 63.75 46.76 47.25
N ALA A 105 63.81 48.10 47.23
CA ALA A 105 62.63 48.97 47.27
C ALA A 105 61.70 48.80 46.04
N ASP A 106 62.23 48.35 44.89
CA ASP A 106 61.46 48.13 43.66
C ASP A 106 60.60 46.85 43.70
N TRP A 107 60.74 46.04 44.77
CA TRP A 107 60.10 44.73 44.89
C TRP A 107 58.58 44.80 44.78
N MET A 108 57.98 45.83 45.36
CA MET A 108 56.53 46.02 45.32
C MET A 108 56.03 46.29 43.89
N THR A 109 56.78 47.07 43.12
CA THR A 109 56.46 47.40 41.72
C THR A 109 56.56 46.16 40.83
N TYR A 110 57.59 45.33 41.04
CA TYR A 110 57.72 44.03 40.38
C TYR A 110 56.52 43.11 40.65
N MET A 111 56.12 43.01 41.93
CA MET A 111 54.96 42.20 42.34
C MET A 111 53.64 42.66 41.69
N ILE A 112 53.40 43.97 41.58
CA ILE A 112 52.21 44.53 40.93
C ILE A 112 52.20 44.24 39.42
N SER A 113 53.36 44.35 38.76
CA SER A 113 53.56 43.97 37.36
C SER A 113 53.18 42.50 37.12
N MET A 114 53.66 41.59 37.98
CA MET A 114 53.35 40.16 37.91
C MET A 114 51.85 39.88 38.00
N VAL A 115 51.19 40.49 38.99
CA VAL A 115 49.74 40.37 39.19
C VAL A 115 48.96 40.84 37.96
N THR A 116 49.40 41.93 37.32
CA THR A 116 48.76 42.48 36.12
C THR A 116 48.90 41.52 34.93
N VAL A 117 50.08 40.93 34.73
CA VAL A 117 50.32 39.93 33.68
C VAL A 117 49.47 38.67 33.92
N PHE A 118 49.32 38.23 35.17
CA PHE A 118 48.45 37.10 35.51
C PHE A 118 46.98 37.36 35.20
N ILE A 119 46.44 38.50 35.63
CA ILE A 119 45.04 38.86 35.38
C ILE A 119 44.77 38.96 33.88
N THR A 120 45.65 39.63 33.13
CA THR A 120 45.50 39.76 31.67
C THR A 120 45.59 38.41 30.95
N SER A 121 46.48 37.52 31.39
CA SER A 121 46.58 36.17 30.83
C SER A 121 45.32 35.33 31.07
N ALA A 122 44.75 35.37 32.28
CA ALA A 122 43.52 34.62 32.61
C ALA A 122 42.31 35.08 31.80
N VAL A 123 42.26 36.38 31.46
CA VAL A 123 41.17 36.97 30.66
C VAL A 123 41.33 36.67 29.16
N LEU A 124 42.54 36.78 28.62
CA LEU A 124 42.77 36.74 27.18
C LEU A 124 43.06 35.32 26.67
N VAL A 125 43.76 34.51 27.45
CA VAL A 125 44.36 33.26 26.97
C VAL A 125 43.47 32.07 27.29
N ILE A 126 43.42 31.11 26.36
CA ILE A 126 42.67 29.87 26.49
C ILE A 126 43.66 28.73 26.59
N LEU A 127 43.78 28.15 27.78
CA LEU A 127 44.58 26.95 28.04
C LEU A 127 43.76 25.96 28.84
N ARG A 128 44.20 24.71 28.86
CA ARG A 128 43.68 23.74 29.82
C ARG A 128 44.09 24.17 31.23
N PRO A 129 43.23 23.94 32.24
CA PRO A 129 43.51 24.32 33.63
C PRO A 129 44.89 23.88 34.11
N PHE A 130 45.33 22.68 33.73
CA PHE A 130 46.63 22.13 34.11
C PHE A 130 47.83 23.04 33.79
N TYR A 131 47.83 23.74 32.65
CA TYR A 131 48.94 24.62 32.27
C TYR A 131 48.99 25.89 33.13
N PHE A 132 47.84 26.42 33.54
CA PHE A 132 47.82 27.54 34.48
C PHE A 132 48.44 27.19 35.84
N VAL A 133 48.30 25.93 36.29
CA VAL A 133 48.96 25.45 37.53
C VAL A 133 50.48 25.43 37.36
N ILE A 134 50.97 24.88 36.25
CA ILE A 134 52.41 24.86 35.94
C ILE A 134 52.95 26.27 35.90
N ASN A 135 52.26 27.18 35.20
CA ASN A 135 52.65 28.56 35.06
C ASN A 135 52.73 29.27 36.42
N PHE A 136 51.70 29.09 37.26
CA PHE A 136 51.66 29.68 38.60
C PHE A 136 52.83 29.21 39.47
N ILE A 137 53.11 27.90 39.49
CA ILE A 137 54.24 27.34 40.24
C ILE A 137 55.57 27.88 39.72
N ALA A 138 55.75 27.92 38.39
CA ALA A 138 56.98 28.42 37.77
C ALA A 138 57.25 29.88 38.14
N VAL A 139 56.23 30.74 38.09
CA VAL A 139 56.39 32.15 38.48
C VAL A 139 56.70 32.30 39.95
N PHE A 140 56.02 31.54 40.81
CA PHE A 140 56.27 31.58 42.24
C PHE A 140 57.72 31.20 42.57
N LEU A 141 58.26 30.18 41.92
CA LEU A 141 59.67 29.79 42.06
C LEU A 141 60.63 30.87 41.56
N ILE A 142 60.36 31.46 40.39
CA ILE A 142 61.17 32.57 39.85
C ILE A 142 61.20 33.74 40.83
N GLN A 143 60.06 34.09 41.42
CA GLN A 143 60.01 35.19 42.37
C GLN A 143 60.83 34.93 43.62
N ILE A 144 60.79 33.72 44.18
CA ILE A 144 61.64 33.36 45.32
C ILE A 144 63.10 33.58 44.95
N ILE A 145 63.53 33.08 43.79
CA ILE A 145 64.92 33.20 43.30
C ILE A 145 65.32 34.67 43.11
N VAL A 146 64.48 35.47 42.46
CA VAL A 146 64.75 36.89 42.21
C VAL A 146 64.84 37.66 43.52
N HIS A 147 63.95 37.38 44.48
CA HIS A 147 63.99 38.01 45.80
C HIS A 147 65.28 37.65 46.56
N THR A 148 65.64 36.37 46.59
CA THR A 148 66.86 35.92 47.29
C THR A 148 68.11 36.56 46.68
N PHE A 149 68.14 36.72 45.36
CA PHE A 149 69.30 37.25 44.64
C PHE A 149 69.46 38.77 44.74
N PHE A 150 68.36 39.55 44.64
CA PHE A 150 68.44 41.02 44.60
C PHE A 150 68.28 41.69 45.96
N CYS A 151 67.67 41.03 46.95
CA CYS A 151 67.47 41.60 48.29
C CYS A 151 68.46 41.03 49.34
N ASP A 152 69.35 40.11 48.96
CA ASP A 152 70.27 39.39 49.87
C ASP A 152 69.57 38.84 51.13
N ALA A 153 68.32 38.40 50.97
CA ALA A 153 67.44 37.96 52.06
C ALA A 153 67.20 36.43 52.01
N GLY A 154 66.87 35.83 53.15
CA GLY A 154 66.56 34.40 53.20
C GLY A 154 65.21 34.05 52.55
N VAL A 155 65.01 32.79 52.16
CA VAL A 155 63.72 32.31 51.63
C VAL A 155 62.57 32.53 52.61
N LEU A 156 62.84 32.46 53.93
CA LEU A 156 61.83 32.70 54.96
C LEU A 156 61.35 34.16 54.98
N ASP A 157 62.22 35.11 54.65
CA ASP A 157 61.91 36.54 54.64
C ASP A 157 60.91 36.88 53.53
N TYR A 158 61.01 36.19 52.38
CA TYR A 158 60.03 36.28 51.29
C TYR A 158 58.60 36.00 51.77
N PHE A 159 58.41 34.91 52.51
CA PHE A 159 57.08 34.51 52.99
C PHE A 159 56.49 35.44 54.05
N LEU A 160 57.34 36.21 54.76
CA LEU A 160 56.91 37.18 55.76
C LEU A 160 56.47 38.52 55.14
N MET A 161 56.73 38.74 53.84
CA MET A 161 56.31 39.96 53.15
C MET A 161 54.79 39.98 52.90
N LYS A 162 54.14 41.07 53.32
CA LYS A 162 52.69 41.27 53.11
C LYS A 162 52.23 41.13 51.65
N GLY A 163 53.09 41.47 50.69
CA GLY A 163 52.80 41.39 49.25
C GLY A 163 52.64 39.96 48.71
N VAL A 164 53.28 38.97 49.32
CA VAL A 164 53.21 37.56 48.87
C VAL A 164 51.82 36.97 49.10
N ASN A 165 51.16 37.34 50.20
CA ASN A 165 49.78 36.92 50.47
C ASN A 165 48.79 37.44 49.41
N ILE A 166 48.98 38.67 48.93
CA ILE A 166 48.14 39.25 47.87
C ILE A 166 48.32 38.48 46.57
N LEU A 167 49.56 38.15 46.19
CA LEU A 167 49.85 37.38 45.00
C LEU A 167 49.22 35.97 45.06
N LEU A 168 49.30 35.29 46.20
CA LEU A 168 48.68 33.97 46.38
C LEU A 168 47.16 34.03 46.18
N VAL A 169 46.50 35.03 46.79
CA VAL A 169 45.04 35.21 46.65
C VAL A 169 44.67 35.54 45.20
N VAL A 170 45.39 36.46 44.55
CA VAL A 170 45.11 36.84 43.16
C VAL A 170 45.43 35.68 42.20
N GLY A 171 46.49 34.92 42.44
CA GLY A 171 46.84 33.74 41.66
C GLY A 171 45.77 32.64 41.70
N ILE A 172 45.22 32.37 42.89
CA ILE A 172 44.10 31.42 43.04
C ILE A 172 42.86 31.93 42.31
N ALA A 173 42.56 33.23 42.39
CA ALA A 173 41.42 33.84 41.73
C ALA A 173 41.55 33.79 40.19
N THR A 174 42.73 34.11 39.64
CA THR A 174 42.99 34.08 38.19
C THR A 174 42.97 32.66 37.64
N PHE A 175 43.54 31.69 38.38
CA PHE A 175 43.44 30.27 38.04
C PHE A 175 41.97 29.81 37.96
N SER A 176 41.19 30.12 38.99
CA SER A 176 39.77 29.75 39.06
C SER A 176 38.98 30.35 37.89
N MET A 177 39.25 31.62 37.57
CA MET A 177 38.65 32.32 36.43
C MET A 177 39.03 31.68 35.08
N ALA A 178 40.31 31.36 34.88
CA ALA A 178 40.80 30.74 33.65
C ALA A 178 40.22 29.33 33.44
N ALA A 179 40.16 28.53 34.51
CA ALA A 179 39.53 27.20 34.47
C ALA A 179 38.04 27.30 34.13
N PHE A 180 37.31 28.21 34.79
CA PHE A 180 35.90 28.45 34.52
C PHE A 180 35.65 28.85 33.06
N ARG A 181 36.48 29.74 32.51
CA ARG A 181 36.40 30.18 31.10
C ARG A 181 36.61 29.00 30.14
N TYR A 182 37.57 28.12 30.40
CA TYR A 182 37.79 26.92 29.60
C TYR A 182 36.53 26.03 29.55
N TYR A 183 35.92 25.77 30.72
CA TYR A 183 34.72 24.94 30.81
C TYR A 183 33.50 25.57 30.15
N ILE A 184 33.27 26.88 30.34
CA ILE A 184 32.20 27.62 29.65
C ILE A 184 32.35 27.48 28.13
N MET A 185 33.56 27.72 27.62
CA MET A 185 33.79 27.69 26.18
C MET A 185 33.57 26.31 25.59
N LYS A 186 34.06 25.28 26.28
CA LYS A 186 33.80 23.89 25.92
C LYS A 186 32.31 23.61 25.87
N ASN A 187 31.57 23.97 26.92
CA ASN A 187 30.15 23.69 27.03
C ASN A 187 29.33 24.44 25.96
N ASN A 188 29.62 25.72 25.73
CA ASN A 188 28.98 26.52 24.68
C ASN A 188 29.25 25.97 23.28
N PHE A 189 30.46 25.46 23.02
CA PHE A 189 30.76 24.77 21.78
C PHE A 189 29.90 23.51 21.62
N MET A 190 29.85 22.64 22.63
CA MET A 190 29.04 21.42 22.59
C MET A 190 27.57 21.72 22.34
N HIS A 191 26.99 22.69 23.05
CA HIS A 191 25.59 23.07 22.86
C HIS A 191 25.31 23.58 21.44
N ARG A 192 26.20 24.37 20.84
CA ARG A 192 26.02 24.86 19.47
C ARG A 192 26.02 23.74 18.44
N VAL A 193 26.96 22.80 18.56
CA VAL A 193 27.06 21.65 17.64
C VAL A 193 25.83 20.75 17.78
N ALA A 194 25.43 20.41 19.02
CA ALA A 194 24.25 19.59 19.28
C ALA A 194 22.96 20.25 18.77
N LEU A 195 22.83 21.58 18.92
CA LEU A 195 21.67 22.33 18.42
C LEU A 195 21.62 22.32 16.88
N GLN A 196 22.77 22.44 16.21
CA GLN A 196 22.83 22.35 14.75
C GLN A 196 22.43 20.97 14.24
N GLU A 197 22.90 19.91 14.88
CA GLU A 197 22.53 18.52 14.56
C GLU A 197 21.02 18.30 14.73
N ALA A 198 20.44 18.74 15.86
CA ALA A 198 19.01 18.66 16.10
C ALA A 198 18.18 19.45 15.09
N HIS A 199 18.63 20.64 14.67
CA HIS A 199 17.96 21.42 13.64
C HIS A 199 17.97 20.72 12.28
N PHE A 200 19.09 20.12 11.91
CA PHE A 200 19.21 19.37 10.66
C PHE A 200 18.26 18.16 10.66
N GLU A 201 18.25 17.37 11.73
CA GLU A 201 17.35 16.22 11.86
C GLU A 201 15.87 16.64 11.79
N LEU A 202 15.51 17.74 12.46
CA LEU A 202 14.15 18.27 12.44
C LEU A 202 13.74 18.76 11.04
N GLN A 203 14.65 19.35 10.28
CA GLN A 203 14.39 19.73 8.88
C GLN A 203 14.15 18.51 8.00
N GLU A 204 14.96 17.46 8.13
CA GLU A 204 14.79 16.23 7.37
C GLU A 204 13.45 15.55 7.69
N ARG A 205 13.11 15.43 8.99
CA ARG A 205 11.80 14.92 9.42
C ARG A 205 10.64 15.76 8.87
N ASN A 206 10.73 17.09 8.92
CA ASN A 206 9.69 17.95 8.36
C ASN A 206 9.51 17.77 6.85
N GLN A 207 10.60 17.64 6.09
CA GLN A 207 10.52 17.36 4.65
C GLN A 207 9.85 16.01 4.39
N SER A 208 10.18 14.98 5.17
CA SER A 208 9.55 13.66 5.06
C SER A 208 8.05 13.71 5.35
N LEU A 209 7.62 14.49 6.35
CA LEU A 209 6.22 14.69 6.70
C LEU A 209 5.44 15.42 5.60
N ILE A 210 6.02 16.48 5.02
CA ILE A 210 5.40 17.19 3.88
C ILE A 210 5.20 16.25 2.69
N LYS A 211 6.18 15.38 2.42
CA LYS A 211 6.07 14.38 1.35
C LYS A 211 4.95 13.37 1.66
N ALA A 212 4.93 12.82 2.87
CA ALA A 212 3.87 11.90 3.30
C ALA A 212 2.47 12.53 3.24
N GLN A 213 2.34 13.81 3.61
CA GLN A 213 1.08 14.56 3.53
C GLN A 213 0.61 14.75 2.09
N LYS A 214 1.53 15.04 1.15
CA LYS A 214 1.22 15.12 -0.28
C LYS A 214 0.75 13.77 -0.83
N ASP A 215 1.44 12.69 -0.49
CA ASP A 215 1.07 11.35 -0.93
C ASP A 215 -0.30 10.92 -0.38
N LEU A 216 -0.60 11.24 0.88
CA LEU A 216 -1.92 11.00 1.47
C LEU A 216 -3.03 11.79 0.78
N ARG A 217 -2.79 13.06 0.46
CA ARG A 217 -3.75 13.89 -0.27
C ARG A 217 -4.04 13.32 -1.65
N PHE A 218 -3.00 12.95 -2.39
CA PHE A 218 -3.14 12.31 -3.71
C PHE A 218 -3.98 11.02 -3.63
N LYS A 219 -3.70 10.16 -2.64
CA LYS A 219 -4.51 8.94 -2.42
C LYS A 219 -5.95 9.25 -2.05
N SER A 220 -6.19 10.28 -1.24
CA SER A 220 -7.53 10.72 -0.87
C SER A 220 -8.32 11.19 -2.09
N ASP A 221 -7.69 11.94 -2.98
CA ASP A 221 -8.31 12.43 -4.21
C ASP A 221 -8.66 11.25 -5.14
N GLN A 222 -7.76 10.28 -5.30
CA GLN A 222 -8.02 9.04 -6.06
C GLN A 222 -9.19 8.22 -5.49
N ILE A 223 -9.26 8.07 -4.17
CA ILE A 223 -10.39 7.37 -3.51
C ILE A 223 -11.71 8.11 -3.75
N SER A 224 -11.69 9.44 -3.75
CA SER A 224 -12.88 10.24 -4.03
C SER A 224 -13.39 10.00 -5.45
N GLU A 225 -12.49 10.00 -6.44
CA GLU A 225 -12.82 9.72 -7.85
C GLU A 225 -13.38 8.31 -8.03
N GLN A 226 -12.74 7.30 -7.42
CA GLN A 226 -13.22 5.92 -7.45
C GLN A 226 -14.60 5.75 -6.80
N ASN A 227 -14.88 6.50 -5.73
CA ASN A 227 -16.20 6.46 -5.08
C ASN A 227 -17.30 7.07 -5.96
N GLU A 228 -17.00 8.11 -6.72
CA GLU A 228 -17.94 8.68 -7.68
C GLU A 228 -18.22 7.72 -8.83
N GLU A 229 -17.19 7.09 -9.38
CA GLU A 229 -17.33 6.06 -10.41
C GLU A 229 -18.17 4.87 -9.91
N LEU A 230 -17.87 4.36 -8.72
CA LEU A 230 -18.59 3.25 -8.11
C LEU A 230 -20.06 3.59 -7.83
N LYS A 231 -20.36 4.84 -7.49
CA LYS A 231 -21.73 5.32 -7.35
C LYS A 231 -22.47 5.29 -8.68
N MET A 232 -21.85 5.76 -9.77
CA MET A 232 -22.46 5.71 -11.11
C MET A 232 -22.71 4.26 -11.57
N GLN A 233 -21.73 3.37 -11.40
CA GLN A 233 -21.89 1.95 -11.74
C GLN A 233 -23.01 1.28 -10.94
N LYS A 234 -23.15 1.64 -9.65
CA LYS A 234 -24.25 1.14 -8.82
C LYS A 234 -25.62 1.59 -9.34
N GLU A 235 -25.76 2.86 -9.72
CA GLU A 235 -27.01 3.40 -10.28
C GLU A 235 -27.37 2.71 -11.61
N GLU A 236 -26.38 2.45 -12.47
CA GLU A 236 -26.57 1.71 -13.72
C GLU A 236 -27.03 0.27 -13.47
N ILE A 237 -26.37 -0.46 -12.57
CA ILE A 237 -26.73 -1.85 -12.22
C ILE A 237 -28.16 -1.92 -11.68
N LEU A 238 -28.58 -0.95 -10.85
CA LEU A 238 -29.94 -0.91 -10.32
C LEU A 238 -30.97 -0.73 -11.46
N SER A 239 -30.72 0.17 -12.40
CA SER A 239 -31.57 0.38 -13.57
C SER A 239 -31.69 -0.89 -14.43
N GLN A 240 -30.56 -1.54 -14.72
CA GLN A 240 -30.54 -2.80 -15.48
C GLN A 240 -31.32 -3.92 -14.76
N ARG A 241 -31.16 -4.01 -13.43
CA ARG A 241 -31.88 -5.00 -12.61
C ARG A 241 -33.39 -4.80 -12.69
N ASP A 242 -33.86 -3.57 -12.58
CA ASP A 242 -35.29 -3.27 -12.58
C ASP A 242 -35.92 -3.47 -13.97
N ALA A 243 -35.18 -3.16 -15.05
CA ALA A 243 -35.58 -3.49 -16.42
C ALA A 243 -35.68 -5.01 -16.63
N MET A 244 -34.68 -5.77 -16.16
CA MET A 244 -34.66 -7.23 -16.27
C MET A 244 -35.81 -7.88 -15.47
N GLN A 245 -36.10 -7.36 -14.28
CA GLN A 245 -37.23 -7.81 -13.46
C GLN A 245 -38.56 -7.60 -14.19
N SER A 246 -38.76 -6.43 -14.81
CA SER A 246 -39.96 -6.12 -15.60
C SER A 246 -40.10 -7.06 -16.80
N GLN A 247 -39.01 -7.35 -17.50
CA GLN A 247 -39.01 -8.29 -18.64
C GLN A 247 -39.34 -9.72 -18.18
N LYS A 248 -38.81 -10.15 -17.03
CA LYS A 248 -39.12 -11.46 -16.45
C LYS A 248 -40.61 -11.58 -16.13
N GLU A 249 -41.20 -10.59 -15.46
CA GLU A 249 -42.62 -10.61 -15.12
C GLU A 249 -43.51 -10.65 -16.35
N PHE A 250 -43.13 -9.92 -17.41
CA PHE A 250 -43.81 -9.96 -18.70
C PHE A 250 -43.77 -11.35 -19.35
N ILE A 251 -42.59 -11.98 -19.39
CA ILE A 251 -42.41 -13.33 -19.94
C ILE A 251 -43.19 -14.36 -19.13
N GLU A 252 -43.15 -14.29 -17.80
CA GLU A 252 -43.91 -15.19 -16.93
C GLU A 252 -45.41 -15.06 -17.14
N LYS A 253 -45.91 -13.84 -17.35
CA LYS A 253 -47.32 -13.62 -17.71
C LYS A 253 -47.65 -14.24 -19.05
N GLN A 254 -46.87 -13.98 -20.10
CA GLN A 254 -47.09 -14.58 -21.42
C GLN A 254 -47.08 -16.11 -21.37
N ASN A 255 -46.12 -16.70 -20.65
CA ASN A 255 -46.04 -18.15 -20.51
C ASN A 255 -47.28 -18.74 -19.82
N ARG A 256 -47.78 -18.07 -18.76
CA ARG A 256 -49.03 -18.48 -18.10
C ARG A 256 -50.22 -18.44 -19.06
N ASP A 257 -50.34 -17.40 -19.86
CA ASP A 257 -51.43 -17.22 -20.82
C ASP A 257 -51.37 -18.28 -21.95
N ILE A 258 -50.16 -18.55 -22.46
CA ILE A 258 -49.91 -19.60 -23.48
C ILE A 258 -50.25 -20.98 -22.92
N ILE A 259 -49.73 -21.35 -21.75
CA ILE A 259 -50.03 -22.64 -21.12
C ILE A 259 -51.53 -22.77 -20.83
N GLY A 260 -52.18 -21.69 -20.38
CA GLY A 260 -53.62 -21.63 -20.19
C GLY A 260 -54.39 -21.98 -21.47
N SER A 261 -53.96 -21.42 -22.59
CA SER A 261 -54.56 -21.65 -23.92
C SER A 261 -54.35 -23.09 -24.40
N ILE A 262 -53.16 -23.66 -24.20
CA ILE A 262 -52.86 -25.05 -24.56
C ILE A 262 -53.68 -26.03 -23.70
N ARG A 263 -53.84 -25.76 -22.39
CA ARG A 263 -54.72 -26.58 -21.51
C ARG A 263 -56.19 -26.50 -21.92
N TYR A 264 -56.63 -25.35 -22.44
CA TYR A 264 -57.98 -25.25 -22.98
C TYR A 264 -58.15 -26.12 -24.23
N ALA A 265 -57.18 -26.10 -25.15
CA ALA A 265 -57.15 -27.00 -26.31
C ALA A 265 -57.17 -28.49 -25.89
N GLN A 266 -56.44 -28.86 -24.83
CA GLN A 266 -56.49 -30.22 -24.27
C GLN A 266 -57.90 -30.63 -23.82
N ARG A 267 -58.66 -29.72 -23.20
CA ARG A 267 -60.05 -30.00 -22.80
C ARG A 267 -60.93 -30.27 -24.01
N ILE A 268 -60.76 -29.52 -25.10
CA ILE A 268 -61.47 -29.73 -26.35
C ILE A 268 -61.11 -31.11 -26.92
N GLN A 269 -59.82 -31.38 -27.09
CA GLN A 269 -59.33 -32.66 -27.63
C GLN A 269 -59.85 -33.85 -26.79
N SER A 270 -59.78 -33.76 -25.46
CA SER A 270 -60.24 -34.82 -24.56
C SER A 270 -61.76 -35.05 -24.64
N ALA A 271 -62.54 -34.03 -24.96
CA ALA A 271 -63.99 -34.13 -25.09
C ALA A 271 -64.43 -34.83 -26.40
N MET A 272 -63.56 -34.86 -27.41
CA MET A 272 -63.83 -35.52 -28.69
C MET A 272 -63.52 -37.02 -28.67
N LEU A 273 -62.54 -37.42 -27.85
CA LEU A 273 -62.16 -38.82 -27.74
C LEU A 273 -63.32 -39.67 -27.19
N PRO A 274 -63.54 -40.89 -27.72
CA PRO A 274 -64.55 -41.80 -27.20
C PRO A 274 -64.34 -42.09 -25.72
N THR A 275 -65.39 -41.96 -24.91
CA THR A 275 -65.28 -42.24 -23.48
C THR A 275 -64.99 -43.72 -23.21
N ASN A 276 -64.22 -44.02 -22.16
CA ASN A 276 -63.97 -45.40 -21.73
C ASN A 276 -65.27 -46.19 -21.47
N ALA A 277 -66.34 -45.52 -21.03
CA ALA A 277 -67.64 -46.15 -20.85
C ALA A 277 -68.26 -46.57 -22.20
N PHE A 278 -68.16 -45.73 -23.22
CA PHE A 278 -68.60 -46.05 -24.57
C PHE A 278 -67.80 -47.20 -25.18
N ILE A 279 -66.46 -47.16 -25.07
CA ILE A 279 -65.59 -48.24 -25.56
C ILE A 279 -65.93 -49.57 -24.86
N LYS A 280 -66.14 -49.58 -23.55
CA LYS A 280 -66.57 -50.80 -22.82
C LYS A 280 -67.96 -51.29 -23.20
N LYS A 281 -68.89 -50.39 -23.56
CA LYS A 281 -70.20 -50.79 -24.09
C LYS A 281 -70.05 -51.45 -25.45
N LEU A 282 -69.19 -50.91 -26.31
CA LEU A 282 -68.90 -51.47 -27.62
C LEU A 282 -68.18 -52.83 -27.49
N LEU A 283 -67.17 -52.91 -26.62
CA LEU A 283 -66.32 -54.07 -26.39
C LEU A 283 -66.12 -54.29 -24.88
N PRO A 284 -66.93 -55.17 -24.23
CA PRO A 284 -66.91 -55.34 -22.78
C PRO A 284 -65.55 -55.74 -22.17
N LYS A 285 -64.74 -56.49 -22.91
CA LYS A 285 -63.40 -56.94 -22.49
C LYS A 285 -62.31 -56.15 -23.22
N SER A 286 -62.28 -54.85 -23.02
CA SER A 286 -61.32 -53.94 -23.68
C SER A 286 -60.72 -52.91 -22.71
N PHE A 287 -59.59 -52.32 -23.13
CA PHE A 287 -58.97 -51.17 -22.51
C PHE A 287 -58.33 -50.27 -23.58
N VAL A 288 -58.09 -49.00 -23.25
CA VAL A 288 -57.38 -48.04 -24.09
C VAL A 288 -56.17 -47.53 -23.31
N LEU A 289 -54.99 -47.56 -23.93
CA LEU A 289 -53.77 -46.96 -23.41
C LEU A 289 -53.43 -45.72 -24.24
N PHE A 290 -53.58 -44.54 -23.65
CA PHE A 290 -53.33 -43.26 -24.32
C PHE A 290 -52.52 -42.35 -23.41
N ILE A 291 -51.24 -42.15 -23.74
CA ILE A 291 -50.27 -41.38 -22.94
C ILE A 291 -49.59 -40.38 -23.87
N PRO A 292 -50.11 -39.14 -23.98
CA PRO A 292 -49.54 -38.13 -24.87
C PRO A 292 -48.21 -37.60 -24.35
N ARG A 293 -47.32 -37.17 -25.26
CA ARG A 293 -46.00 -36.60 -24.91
C ARG A 293 -46.08 -35.20 -24.31
N ASP A 294 -46.92 -34.36 -24.90
CA ASP A 294 -47.15 -32.97 -24.49
C ASP A 294 -48.57 -32.82 -23.88
N ILE A 295 -48.96 -31.59 -23.50
CA ILE A 295 -50.30 -31.31 -22.94
C ILE A 295 -51.43 -31.70 -23.92
N VAL A 296 -51.16 -31.64 -25.22
CA VAL A 296 -52.05 -32.08 -26.30
C VAL A 296 -51.33 -33.04 -27.25
N SER A 297 -52.06 -33.98 -27.86
CA SER A 297 -51.49 -35.06 -28.69
C SER A 297 -51.70 -34.85 -30.18
N GLY A 298 -50.84 -35.43 -31.03
CA GLY A 298 -51.18 -35.69 -32.43
C GLY A 298 -52.06 -36.93 -32.60
N ASP A 299 -51.86 -37.89 -31.71
CA ASP A 299 -52.50 -39.19 -31.74
C ASP A 299 -53.95 -39.11 -31.21
N PHE A 300 -54.84 -39.93 -31.78
CA PHE A 300 -56.19 -40.13 -31.27
C PHE A 300 -56.68 -41.56 -31.55
N TYR A 301 -57.70 -41.98 -30.81
CA TYR A 301 -58.40 -43.23 -31.05
C TYR A 301 -59.87 -42.93 -31.32
N TRP A 302 -60.48 -43.76 -32.15
CA TRP A 302 -61.84 -43.56 -32.63
C TRP A 302 -62.64 -44.86 -32.55
N ALA A 303 -63.94 -44.76 -32.30
CA ALA A 303 -64.81 -45.94 -32.29
C ALA A 303 -66.28 -45.60 -32.57
N ALA A 304 -66.97 -46.49 -33.29
CA ALA A 304 -68.42 -46.41 -33.49
C ALA A 304 -69.06 -47.77 -33.78
N GLU A 305 -70.39 -47.78 -33.85
CA GLU A 305 -71.21 -48.91 -34.29
C GLU A 305 -72.18 -48.45 -35.38
N VAL A 306 -72.05 -49.02 -36.58
CA VAL A 306 -72.87 -48.69 -37.77
C VAL A 306 -73.22 -50.00 -38.47
N ASN A 307 -74.48 -50.18 -38.86
CA ASN A 307 -74.94 -51.37 -39.60
C ASN A 307 -74.56 -52.72 -38.93
N ASP A 308 -74.71 -52.81 -37.60
CA ASP A 308 -74.32 -53.95 -36.74
C ASP A 308 -72.81 -54.32 -36.77
N LYS A 309 -71.98 -53.44 -37.34
CA LYS A 309 -70.52 -53.57 -37.36
C LYS A 309 -69.90 -52.59 -36.38
N LYS A 310 -68.89 -53.06 -35.64
CA LYS A 310 -68.14 -52.26 -34.67
C LYS A 310 -66.83 -51.86 -35.30
N ILE A 311 -66.57 -50.56 -35.32
CA ILE A 311 -65.41 -49.99 -35.99
C ILE A 311 -64.55 -49.34 -34.91
N ILE A 312 -63.25 -49.62 -34.94
CA ILE A 312 -62.26 -49.04 -34.04
C ILE A 312 -61.09 -48.57 -34.88
N ALA A 313 -60.53 -47.42 -34.54
CA ALA A 313 -59.30 -46.96 -35.14
C ALA A 313 -58.31 -46.41 -34.10
N ALA A 314 -57.03 -46.60 -34.37
CA ALA A 314 -55.94 -45.91 -33.69
C ALA A 314 -55.13 -45.15 -34.74
N ILE A 315 -54.96 -43.84 -34.52
CA ILE A 315 -54.39 -42.92 -35.49
C ILE A 315 -53.27 -42.11 -34.81
N ASP A 316 -52.10 -42.09 -35.44
CA ASP A 316 -50.93 -41.29 -35.09
C ASP A 316 -50.74 -40.23 -36.19
N CYS A 317 -50.97 -38.97 -35.85
CA CYS A 317 -50.84 -37.87 -36.81
C CYS A 317 -49.42 -37.31 -36.79
N THR A 318 -48.92 -36.84 -37.92
CA THR A 318 -47.65 -36.11 -37.96
C THR A 318 -47.67 -34.87 -37.08
N GLY A 319 -46.59 -34.69 -36.34
CA GLY A 319 -46.40 -33.57 -35.41
C GLY A 319 -46.83 -33.90 -33.98
N HIS A 320 -46.52 -33.00 -33.06
CA HIS A 320 -46.91 -33.09 -31.65
C HIS A 320 -47.24 -31.70 -31.12
N GLY A 321 -47.77 -31.61 -29.90
CA GLY A 321 -48.19 -30.33 -29.35
C GLY A 321 -49.35 -29.72 -30.15
N VAL A 322 -49.41 -28.40 -30.23
CA VAL A 322 -50.57 -27.68 -30.79
C VAL A 322 -50.85 -28.05 -32.26
N PRO A 323 -49.88 -28.10 -33.19
CA PRO A 323 -50.14 -28.52 -34.57
C PRO A 323 -50.68 -29.95 -34.68
N GLY A 324 -50.10 -30.89 -33.95
CA GLY A 324 -50.58 -32.28 -33.91
C GLY A 324 -52.02 -32.36 -33.39
N ALA A 325 -52.38 -31.57 -32.37
CA ALA A 325 -53.73 -31.52 -31.85
C ALA A 325 -54.77 -31.08 -32.90
N PHE A 326 -54.42 -30.09 -33.73
CA PHE A 326 -55.28 -29.70 -34.85
C PHE A 326 -55.41 -30.81 -35.90
N MET A 327 -54.32 -31.54 -36.19
CA MET A 327 -54.38 -32.70 -37.08
C MET A 327 -55.33 -33.77 -36.54
N SER A 328 -55.22 -34.10 -35.25
CA SER A 328 -56.11 -35.08 -34.60
C SER A 328 -57.60 -34.68 -34.69
N LEU A 329 -57.90 -33.38 -34.59
CA LEU A 329 -59.25 -32.83 -34.72
C LEU A 329 -59.79 -32.99 -36.15
N VAL A 330 -58.95 -32.71 -37.15
CA VAL A 330 -59.30 -32.90 -38.58
C VAL A 330 -59.53 -34.38 -38.86
N GLY A 331 -58.65 -35.25 -38.37
CA GLY A 331 -58.76 -36.70 -38.51
C GLY A 331 -60.04 -37.25 -37.88
N ASP A 332 -60.35 -36.85 -36.64
CA ASP A 332 -61.57 -37.26 -35.93
C ASP A 332 -62.84 -36.80 -36.66
N THR A 333 -62.87 -35.55 -37.12
CA THR A 333 -64.00 -35.00 -37.89
C THR A 333 -64.20 -35.76 -39.19
N ASN A 334 -63.11 -36.07 -39.90
CA ASN A 334 -63.16 -36.83 -41.14
C ASN A 334 -63.64 -38.28 -40.90
N MET A 335 -63.16 -38.94 -39.84
CA MET A 335 -63.64 -40.27 -39.43
C MET A 335 -65.15 -40.26 -39.13
N ASN A 336 -65.64 -39.23 -38.43
CA ASN A 336 -67.07 -39.08 -38.17
C ASN A 336 -67.87 -38.91 -39.47
N GLN A 337 -67.38 -38.13 -40.43
CA GLN A 337 -68.03 -37.99 -41.74
C GLN A 337 -68.08 -39.33 -42.48
N ILE A 338 -66.91 -39.97 -42.67
CA ILE A 338 -66.77 -41.20 -43.45
C ILE A 338 -67.62 -42.34 -42.87
N VAL A 339 -67.57 -42.54 -41.55
CA VAL A 339 -68.19 -43.72 -40.93
C VAL A 339 -69.63 -43.46 -40.49
N LEU A 340 -69.93 -42.28 -39.91
CA LEU A 340 -71.28 -42.02 -39.36
C LEU A 340 -72.23 -41.37 -40.36
N GLN A 341 -71.73 -40.58 -41.32
CA GLN A 341 -72.58 -39.87 -42.29
C GLN A 341 -72.66 -40.62 -43.63
N GLU A 342 -71.52 -41.09 -44.14
CA GLU A 342 -71.47 -41.85 -45.40
C GLU A 342 -71.71 -43.36 -45.19
N GLU A 343 -71.79 -43.80 -43.93
CA GLU A 343 -71.98 -45.21 -43.52
C GLU A 343 -70.96 -46.18 -44.14
N GLU A 344 -69.73 -45.72 -44.41
CA GLU A 344 -68.67 -46.59 -44.92
C GLU A 344 -68.21 -47.56 -43.84
N THR A 345 -68.16 -48.85 -44.17
CA THR A 345 -67.81 -49.92 -43.22
C THR A 345 -66.66 -50.81 -43.69
N GLY A 346 -66.10 -50.58 -44.88
CA GLY A 346 -64.89 -51.24 -45.36
C GLY A 346 -63.63 -50.60 -44.78
N PRO A 347 -62.75 -51.33 -44.05
CA PRO A 347 -61.58 -50.71 -43.41
C PRO A 347 -60.59 -50.10 -44.41
N ALA A 348 -60.44 -50.67 -45.61
CA ALA A 348 -59.56 -50.13 -46.64
C ALA A 348 -60.15 -48.85 -47.26
N GLU A 349 -61.46 -48.86 -47.55
CA GLU A 349 -62.20 -47.72 -48.06
C GLU A 349 -62.21 -46.56 -47.05
N ILE A 350 -62.35 -46.84 -45.76
CA ILE A 350 -62.22 -45.85 -44.69
C ILE A 350 -60.84 -45.18 -44.73
N LEU A 351 -59.76 -45.95 -44.84
CA LEU A 351 -58.40 -45.40 -44.90
C LEU A 351 -58.16 -44.55 -46.16
N ASN A 352 -58.68 -44.98 -47.31
CA ASN A 352 -58.56 -44.23 -48.56
C ASN A 352 -59.31 -42.90 -48.51
N LYS A 353 -60.55 -42.92 -48.03
CA LYS A 353 -61.33 -41.68 -47.83
C LYS A 353 -60.71 -40.79 -46.76
N LEU A 354 -60.12 -41.37 -45.71
CA LEU A 354 -59.41 -40.61 -44.69
C LEU A 354 -58.19 -39.89 -45.30
N HIS A 355 -57.42 -40.58 -46.13
CA HIS A 355 -56.31 -39.98 -46.87
C HIS A 355 -56.78 -38.86 -47.80
N GLU A 356 -57.78 -39.10 -48.65
CA GLU A 356 -58.34 -38.10 -49.57
C GLU A 356 -58.87 -36.87 -48.82
N GLY A 357 -59.63 -37.09 -47.74
CA GLY A 357 -60.17 -36.01 -46.94
C GLY A 357 -59.10 -35.20 -46.24
N VAL A 358 -58.06 -35.82 -45.67
CA VAL A 358 -56.93 -35.09 -45.06
C VAL A 358 -56.16 -34.29 -46.11
N CYS A 359 -55.84 -34.87 -47.27
CA CYS A 359 -55.20 -34.15 -48.37
C CYS A 359 -56.04 -32.95 -48.85
N GLY A 360 -57.36 -33.12 -48.89
CA GLY A 360 -58.32 -32.08 -49.25
C GLY A 360 -58.43 -30.95 -48.22
N TYR A 361 -58.61 -31.28 -46.93
CA TYR A 361 -58.71 -30.31 -45.85
C TYR A 361 -57.43 -29.48 -45.71
N LEU A 362 -56.27 -30.08 -45.95
CA LEU A 362 -54.96 -29.41 -45.89
C LEU A 362 -54.50 -28.79 -47.20
N LYS A 363 -55.26 -28.99 -48.30
CA LYS A 363 -54.92 -28.51 -49.64
C LYS A 363 -53.48 -28.84 -50.05
N GLN A 364 -53.07 -30.08 -49.86
CA GLN A 364 -51.66 -30.50 -50.07
C GLN A 364 -51.20 -30.39 -51.53
N SER A 365 -52.14 -30.30 -52.48
CA SER A 365 -51.84 -30.01 -53.88
C SER A 365 -51.48 -28.54 -54.15
N GLU A 366 -51.85 -27.64 -53.26
CA GLU A 366 -51.66 -26.18 -53.38
C GLU A 366 -50.71 -25.61 -52.32
N THR A 367 -50.36 -26.40 -51.30
CA THR A 367 -49.53 -26.00 -50.16
C THR A 367 -48.30 -26.91 -50.06
N GLU A 368 -47.25 -26.44 -49.39
CA GLU A 368 -46.07 -27.27 -49.08
C GLU A 368 -46.31 -28.25 -47.91
N ASN A 369 -47.55 -28.43 -47.47
CA ASN A 369 -47.88 -29.25 -46.33
C ASN A 369 -47.82 -30.76 -46.69
N GLN A 370 -47.02 -31.53 -45.96
CA GLN A 370 -46.89 -32.99 -46.07
C GLN A 370 -47.39 -33.74 -44.83
N ASP A 371 -48.15 -33.08 -43.97
CA ASP A 371 -48.72 -33.65 -42.76
C ASP A 371 -49.67 -34.80 -43.11
N GLY A 372 -49.50 -35.94 -42.48
CA GLY A 372 -50.28 -37.15 -42.71
C GLY A 372 -50.63 -37.86 -41.41
N MET A 373 -51.14 -39.07 -41.56
CA MET A 373 -51.54 -39.90 -40.44
C MET A 373 -51.17 -41.35 -40.72
N ASP A 374 -50.62 -42.01 -39.72
CA ASP A 374 -50.49 -43.45 -39.65
C ASP A 374 -51.73 -43.98 -38.92
N ALA A 375 -52.46 -44.91 -39.51
CA ALA A 375 -53.77 -45.30 -39.02
C ALA A 375 -53.98 -46.82 -39.10
N ALA A 376 -54.65 -47.38 -38.12
CA ALA A 376 -55.09 -48.76 -38.11
C ALA A 376 -56.60 -48.79 -37.86
N VAL A 377 -57.35 -49.43 -38.76
CA VAL A 377 -58.81 -49.55 -38.69
C VAL A 377 -59.19 -51.04 -38.61
N VAL A 378 -60.00 -51.38 -37.62
CA VAL A 378 -60.53 -52.73 -37.40
C VAL A 378 -62.05 -52.67 -37.44
N VAL A 379 -62.66 -53.53 -38.24
CA VAL A 379 -64.11 -53.69 -38.35
C VAL A 379 -64.49 -55.10 -37.88
N ILE A 380 -65.37 -55.16 -36.90
CA ILE A 380 -65.83 -56.40 -36.28
C ILE A 380 -67.29 -56.61 -36.66
N ASP A 381 -67.55 -57.63 -37.48
CA ASP A 381 -68.88 -58.05 -37.88
C ASP A 381 -69.32 -59.25 -37.01
N LYS A 382 -70.24 -58.98 -36.08
CA LYS A 382 -70.75 -60.03 -35.18
C LYS A 382 -71.64 -61.05 -35.87
N LYS A 383 -72.33 -60.65 -36.95
CA LYS A 383 -73.29 -61.49 -37.66
C LYS A 383 -72.55 -62.53 -38.50
N ASN A 384 -71.52 -62.10 -39.21
CA ASN A 384 -70.69 -62.95 -40.05
C ASN A 384 -69.50 -63.58 -39.30
N LYS A 385 -69.31 -63.22 -38.01
CA LYS A 385 -68.20 -63.67 -37.16
C LYS A 385 -66.84 -63.44 -37.81
N SER A 386 -66.65 -62.26 -38.40
CA SER A 386 -65.43 -61.88 -39.11
C SER A 386 -64.84 -60.59 -38.53
N ILE A 387 -63.52 -60.50 -38.62
CA ILE A 387 -62.76 -59.30 -38.31
C ILE A 387 -62.03 -58.90 -39.59
N GLN A 388 -62.18 -57.64 -39.97
CA GLN A 388 -61.48 -57.05 -41.10
C GLN A 388 -60.52 -55.99 -40.58
N PHE A 389 -59.33 -55.92 -41.16
CA PHE A 389 -58.29 -54.99 -40.77
C PHE A 389 -57.67 -54.34 -42.00
N ALA A 390 -57.46 -53.03 -41.92
CA ALA A 390 -56.57 -52.30 -42.81
C ALA A 390 -55.71 -51.37 -41.95
N GLY A 391 -54.43 -51.23 -42.31
CA GLY A 391 -53.51 -50.36 -41.61
C GLY A 391 -52.59 -49.63 -42.58
N ALA A 392 -52.47 -48.32 -42.42
CA ALA A 392 -51.44 -47.49 -43.04
C ALA A 392 -50.32 -47.31 -42.02
N LYS A 393 -49.20 -48.00 -42.22
CA LYS A 393 -47.99 -48.05 -41.36
C LYS A 393 -48.17 -48.51 -39.91
N ASN A 394 -49.40 -48.67 -39.42
CA ASN A 394 -49.69 -49.26 -38.10
C ASN A 394 -50.07 -50.75 -38.22
N PRO A 395 -49.43 -51.66 -37.45
CA PRO A 395 -49.73 -53.10 -37.49
C PRO A 395 -50.86 -53.50 -36.53
N LEU A 396 -51.52 -54.62 -36.83
CA LEU A 396 -52.42 -55.32 -35.90
C LEU A 396 -51.66 -56.48 -35.24
N VAL A 397 -51.73 -56.56 -33.91
CA VAL A 397 -51.15 -57.66 -33.13
C VAL A 397 -52.27 -58.55 -32.61
N ILE A 398 -52.17 -59.84 -32.89
CA ILE A 398 -53.12 -60.87 -32.46
C ILE A 398 -52.37 -61.83 -31.53
N ILE A 399 -52.99 -62.19 -30.41
CA ILE A 399 -52.46 -63.16 -29.47
C ILE A 399 -53.47 -64.29 -29.35
N ASN A 400 -53.06 -65.49 -29.78
CA ASN A 400 -53.93 -66.67 -29.79
C ASN A 400 -53.98 -67.34 -28.39
N ASP A 401 -54.90 -68.28 -28.19
CA ASP A 401 -55.07 -69.02 -26.91
C ASP A 401 -53.80 -69.75 -26.43
N LYS A 402 -52.86 -70.02 -27.35
CA LYS A 402 -51.55 -70.62 -27.07
C LYS A 402 -50.48 -69.59 -26.64
N GLN A 403 -50.84 -68.32 -26.47
CA GLN A 403 -49.93 -67.20 -26.20
C GLN A 403 -48.92 -66.92 -27.33
N GLU A 404 -49.22 -67.37 -28.54
CA GLU A 404 -48.44 -67.07 -29.74
C GLU A 404 -48.83 -65.70 -30.30
N ILE A 405 -47.85 -64.91 -30.71
CA ILE A 405 -48.04 -63.55 -31.25
C ILE A 405 -48.02 -63.62 -32.78
N GLU A 406 -49.09 -63.16 -33.41
CA GLU A 406 -49.19 -62.94 -34.85
C GLU A 406 -49.28 -61.43 -35.14
N ILE A 407 -48.50 -60.96 -36.11
CA ILE A 407 -48.46 -59.54 -36.49
C ILE A 407 -48.89 -59.41 -37.94
N ILE A 408 -50.02 -58.75 -38.16
CA ILE A 408 -50.49 -58.36 -39.50
C ILE A 408 -49.95 -56.95 -39.78
N LYS A 409 -49.01 -56.86 -40.72
CA LYS A 409 -48.39 -55.57 -41.08
C LYS A 409 -49.35 -54.72 -41.89
N GLY A 410 -49.39 -53.42 -41.60
CA GLY A 410 -50.03 -52.42 -42.45
C GLY A 410 -49.27 -52.19 -43.76
N SER A 411 -49.96 -51.68 -44.77
CA SER A 411 -49.36 -51.21 -46.02
C SER A 411 -48.58 -49.90 -45.80
N LYS A 412 -47.60 -49.63 -46.67
CA LYS A 412 -46.77 -48.40 -46.58
C LYS A 412 -47.51 -47.14 -47.05
N MET A 413 -48.63 -47.30 -47.76
CA MET A 413 -49.57 -46.26 -48.19
C MET A 413 -51.00 -46.83 -48.03
N SER A 414 -51.97 -45.97 -47.72
CA SER A 414 -53.40 -46.31 -47.80
C SER A 414 -53.74 -46.77 -49.21
#